data_AF-A0A7X5F944-F1
#
_entry.id   AF-A0A7X5F944-F1
#
_cell.length_a   1.000
_cell.length_b   1.000
_cell.length_c   1.000
_cell.angle_alpha   90.00
_cell.angle_beta   90.00
_cell.angle_gamma   90.00
#
_symmetry.space_group_name_H-M   'P 1'
#
loop_
_entity.id
_entity.type
_entity.pdbx_description
1 polymer ?
#
loop_
_entity_poly.entity_id
_entity_poly.type
_entity_poly.pdbx_seq_one_letter_code
_entity_poly.pdbx_strand_id
1 'polypeptide(L)' 'MATITIPRKITKGEELIIIPRKEYEEYLELRKVIPLVKMTASEKRKWERAKKDYEQGKYVTLEKL' A
#
# COMPACT_ATOMS: atom_id res chain seq x y z
N MET A 1 -10.54 31.46 0.43
CA MET A 1 -11.27 30.25 0.01
C MET A 1 -10.89 29.93 -1.42
N ALA A 2 -10.32 28.75 -1.68
CA ALA A 2 -10.06 28.30 -3.03
C ALA A 2 -11.31 27.58 -3.55
N THR A 3 -11.89 28.06 -4.65
CA THR A 3 -13.03 27.39 -5.30
C THR A 3 -12.49 26.30 -6.21
N ILE A 4 -12.80 25.04 -5.90
CA ILE A 4 -12.44 23.88 -6.72
C ILE A 4 -13.63 23.55 -7.62
N THR A 5 -13.47 23.69 -8.94
CA THR A 5 -14.52 23.39 -9.91
C THR A 5 -14.37 21.95 -10.41
N ILE A 6 -15.37 21.11 -10.13
CA ILE A 6 -15.38 19.71 -10.56
C ILE A 6 -16.27 19.58 -11.81
N PRO A 7 -15.72 19.11 -12.95
CA PRO A 7 -16.53 18.85 -14.14
C PRO A 7 -17.58 17.76 -13.90
N ARG A 8 -18.85 18.04 -14.22
CA ARG A 8 -19.99 17.09 -14.10
C ARG A 8 -19.82 15.76 -14.85
N LYS A 9 -18.86 15.67 -15.77
CA LYS A 9 -18.56 14.43 -16.51
C LYS A 9 -17.88 13.38 -15.61
N ILE A 10 -17.15 13.81 -14.58
CA ILE A 10 -16.39 12.92 -13.67
C ILE A 10 -17.34 12.20 -12.70
N THR A 11 -18.48 12.79 -12.36
CA THR A 11 -19.42 12.26 -11.35
C THR A 11 -20.37 11.18 -11.89
N LYS A 12 -20.22 10.73 -13.14
CA LYS A 12 -21.10 9.73 -13.77
C LYS A 12 -20.54 8.32 -13.67
N GLY A 13 -20.45 7.80 -12.45
CA GLY A 13 -20.17 6.38 -12.19
C GLY A 13 -18.78 6.06 -11.64
N GLU A 14 -17.92 7.05 -11.44
CA GLU A 14 -16.63 6.89 -10.75
C GLU A 14 -16.63 7.70 -9.46
N GLU A 15 -16.00 7.17 -8.41
CA GLU A 15 -15.83 7.84 -7.13
C GLU A 15 -14.78 8.95 -7.27
N LEU A 16 -15.15 10.19 -6.92
CA LEU A 16 -14.23 11.32 -6.98
C LEU A 16 -13.38 11.36 -5.71
N ILE A 17 -12.06 11.28 -5.89
CA ILE A 17 -11.09 11.39 -4.79
C ILE A 17 -10.24 12.65 -5.02
N ILE A 18 -10.14 13.49 -3.99
CA ILE A 18 -9.29 14.68 -3.98
C ILE A 18 -8.10 14.41 -3.07
N ILE A 19 -6.89 14.53 -3.63
CA ILE A 19 -5.63 14.38 -2.89
C ILE A 19 -4.66 15.50 -3.25
N PRO A 20 -3.77 15.90 -2.33
CA PRO A 20 -2.68 16.80 -2.64
C PRO A 20 -1.79 16.23 -3.75
N ARG A 21 -1.36 17.10 -4.67
CA ARG A 21 -0.52 16.71 -5.81
C ARG A 21 0.73 15.95 -5.39
N LYS A 22 1.40 16.44 -4.35
CA LYS A 22 2.65 15.86 -3.83
C LYS A 22 2.44 14.42 -3.34
N GLU A 23 1.35 14.16 -2.62
CA GLU A 23 1.02 12.81 -2.13
C GLU A 23 0.72 11.85 -3.28
N TYR A 24 0.03 12.33 -4.33
CA TYR A 24 -0.20 11.52 -5.53
C TYR A 24 1.09 11.15 -6.25
N GLU A 25 2.01 12.12 -6.40
CA GLU A 25 3.30 11.91 -7.05
C GLU A 25 4.16 10.92 -6.25
N GLU A 26 4.21 11.06 -4.93
CA GLU A 26 4.91 10.12 -4.04
C GLU A 26 4.33 8.70 -4.14
N TYR A 27 3.00 8.55 -4.18
CA TYR A 27 2.34 7.26 -4.40
C TYR A 27 2.74 6.63 -5.75
N LEU A 28 2.78 7.43 -6.82
CA LEU A 28 3.17 6.94 -8.14
C LEU A 28 4.64 6.50 -8.18
N GLU A 29 5.55 7.23 -7.53
CA GLU A 29 6.96 6.84 -7.42
C GLU A 29 7.11 5.55 -6.60
N LEU A 30 6.42 5.44 -5.47
CA LEU A 30 6.39 4.22 -4.66
C LEU A 30 5.89 3.02 -5.48
N ARG A 31 4.88 3.21 -6.34
CA ARG A 31 4.35 2.15 -7.20
C ARG A 31 5.35 1.67 -8.26
N LYS A 32 6.32 2.50 -8.66
CA LYS A 32 7.40 2.10 -9.59
C LYS A 32 8.48 1.27 -8.88
N VAL A 33 8.79 1.62 -7.63
CA VAL A 33 9.87 1.00 -6.85
C VAL A 33 9.40 -0.27 -6.14
N ILE A 34 8.15 -0.29 -5.70
CA ILE A 34 7.52 -1.45 -5.08
C ILE A 34 6.82 -2.22 -6.20
N PRO A 35 7.44 -3.24 -6.81
CA PRO A 35 6.65 -4.20 -7.58
C PRO A 35 5.56 -4.69 -6.63
N LEU A 36 4.30 -4.57 -7.03
CA LEU A 36 3.20 -5.22 -6.34
C LEU A 36 3.47 -6.72 -6.45
N VAL A 37 4.23 -7.25 -5.49
CA VAL A 37 4.53 -8.67 -5.39
C VAL A 37 3.17 -9.32 -5.19
N LYS A 38 2.67 -9.98 -6.22
CA LYS A 38 1.48 -10.81 -6.11
C LYS A 38 1.85 -11.99 -5.23
N MET A 39 1.77 -11.78 -3.91
CA MET A 39 1.96 -12.85 -2.96
C MET A 39 0.89 -13.90 -3.21
N THR A 40 1.31 -15.14 -3.40
CA THR A 40 0.43 -16.29 -3.38
C THR A 40 -0.25 -16.41 -2.01
N ALA A 41 -1.39 -17.09 -1.95
CA ALA A 41 -2.13 -17.26 -0.70
C ALA A 41 -1.28 -17.93 0.42
N SER A 42 -0.32 -18.78 0.03
CA SER A 42 0.63 -19.41 0.95
C SER A 42 1.66 -18.41 1.49
N GLU A 43 2.21 -17.54 0.64
CA GLU A 43 3.15 -16.48 1.05
C GLU A 43 2.49 -15.47 1.99
N LYS A 44 1.25 -15.06 1.71
CA LYS A 44 0.50 -14.17 2.60
C LYS A 44 0.33 -14.79 3.99
N ARG A 45 -0.03 -16.08 4.08
CA ARG A 45 -0.14 -16.80 5.37
C ARG A 45 1.19 -16.96 6.10
N LYS A 46 2.30 -17.08 5.36
CA LYS A 46 3.64 -17.10 5.97
C LYS A 46 4.01 -15.73 6.51
N TRP A 47 3.71 -14.66 5.78
CA TRP A 47 3.94 -13.29 6.22
C TRP A 47 3.16 -12.95 7.51
N GLU A 48 1.88 -13.29 7.57
CA GLU A 48 1.07 -13.07 8.78
C GLU A 48 1.62 -13.85 9.99
N ARG A 49 2.12 -15.07 9.77
CA ARG A 49 2.79 -15.83 10.83
C ARG A 49 4.10 -15.18 11.26
N ALA A 50 4.95 -14.82 10.31
CA ALA A 50 6.22 -14.14 10.58
C ALA A 50 6.01 -12.82 11.34
N LYS A 51 4.96 -12.06 11.02
CA LYS A 51 4.60 -10.84 11.73
C LYS A 51 4.23 -11.12 13.19
N LYS A 52 3.39 -12.13 13.44
CA LYS A 52 3.04 -12.56 14.81
C LYS A 52 4.24 -13.08 15.58
N ASP A 53 5.09 -13.86 14.94
CA ASP A 53 6.30 -14.41 15.56
C ASP A 53 7.27 -13.27 15.91
N TYR A 54 7.40 -12.26 15.05
CA TYR A 54 8.20 -11.06 15.31
C TYR A 54 7.66 -10.24 16.50
N GLU A 55 6.35 -9.99 16.55
CA GLU A 55 5.69 -9.31 17.68
C GLU A 55 5.86 -10.09 19.00
N GLN A 56 5.95 -11.41 18.93
CA GLN A 56 6.20 -12.29 20.08
C GLN A 56 7.69 -12.48 20.40
N GLY A 57 8.60 -11.83 19.67
CA GLY A 57 10.05 -11.96 19.85
C GLY A 57 10.62 -13.33 19.42
N LYS A 58 9.86 -14.13 18.67
CA LYS A 58 10.25 -15.43 18.15
C LYS A 58 10.83 -15.30 16.74
N TYR A 59 11.96 -14.64 16.61
CA TYR A 59 12.68 -14.56 15.34
C TYR A 59 13.89 -15.51 15.33
N VAL A 60 14.26 -15.97 14.13
CA VAL A 60 15.48 -16.76 13.94
C VAL A 60 16.66 -15.80 13.98
N THR A 61 17.54 -15.97 14.97
CA THR A 61 18.82 -15.26 15.06
C THR A 61 19.87 -16.01 14.25
N LEU A 62 20.94 -15.32 13.85
CA LEU A 62 22.06 -15.90 13.08
C LEU A 62 22.69 -17.13 13.74
N GLU A 63 22.54 -17.28 15.06
CA GLU A 63 23.01 -18.44 15.83
C GLU A 63 22.15 -19.70 15.63
N LYS A 64 20.96 -19.58 15.06
CA LYS A 64 20.01 -20.67 14.80
C LYS A 64 19.89 -21.05 13.32
N LEU A 65 20.75 -20.48 12.46
CA LEU A 65 20.83 -20.81 11.03
C LEU A 65 21.76 -22.01 10.81
#